data_AF-L8JPH0-F1
#
_entry.id   AF-L8JPH0-F1
#
_cell.length_a   1.000
_cell.length_b   1.000
_cell.length_c   1.000
_cell.angle_alpha   90.00
_cell.angle_beta   90.00
_cell.angle_gamma   90.00
#
_symmetry.space_group_name_H-M   'P 1'
#
loop_
_entity.id
_entity.type
_entity.pdbx_description
1 polymer ?
#
loop_
_entity_poly.entity_id
_entity_poly.type
_entity_poly.pdbx_seq_one_letter_code
_entity_poly.pdbx_strand_id
1 'polypeptide(L)'
;MNNHEELTDREKELFQELHQPVEIHPGVEERLVQKLKNTGLIKDTKSKLMNWTIGIAAAVALLATGAFMGRYLINVAPNAEPSYNYMLVLYEDEAFSVGDPEALFNEYSAWMQQVYQKGITIDGQEMKPVSVIIEAEGQNHQPDKKVGGYFVLKASSLDEVIAIAKDSPHLKYGGTIEVKEFMIRN
;
A
#
# COMPACT_ATOMS: atom_id res chain seq x y z
N MET A 1 -5.86 -29.60 88.39
CA MET A 1 -5.49 -30.95 88.87
C MET A 1 -6.76 -31.59 89.37
N ASN A 2 -7.35 -32.63 88.79
CA ASN A 2 -7.05 -33.54 87.67
C ASN A 2 -8.43 -33.79 86.97
N ASN A 3 -8.60 -34.35 85.78
CA ASN A 3 -8.09 -35.59 85.24
C ASN A 3 -8.24 -35.48 83.71
N HIS A 4 -7.17 -35.83 82.99
CA HIS A 4 -7.31 -36.22 81.60
C HIS A 4 -8.27 -37.42 81.58
N GLU A 5 -9.42 -37.29 80.91
CA GLU A 5 -10.27 -38.44 80.59
C GLU A 5 -9.47 -39.32 79.62
N GLU A 6 -8.65 -40.19 80.21
CA GLU A 6 -8.02 -41.28 79.50
C GLU A 6 -9.12 -42.19 78.98
N LEU A 7 -9.10 -42.41 77.66
CA LEU A 7 -10.01 -43.34 76.98
C LEU A 7 -10.08 -44.65 77.77
N THR A 8 -11.31 -45.11 78.03
CA THR A 8 -11.53 -46.41 78.67
C THR A 8 -10.90 -47.51 77.82
N ASP A 9 -10.54 -48.64 78.42
CA ASP A 9 -9.91 -49.75 77.68
C ASP A 9 -10.81 -50.24 76.53
N ARG A 10 -12.13 -50.15 76.71
CA ARG A 10 -13.11 -50.46 75.65
C ARG A 10 -13.08 -49.43 74.50
N GLU A 11 -12.92 -48.15 74.80
CA GLU A 11 -12.77 -47.11 73.78
C GLU A 11 -11.42 -47.22 73.06
N LYS A 12 -10.35 -47.58 73.77
CA LYS A 12 -9.04 -47.84 73.17
C LYS A 12 -9.09 -49.01 72.19
N GLU A 13 -9.80 -50.09 72.52
CA GLU A 13 -10.03 -51.23 71.61
C GLU A 13 -10.79 -50.80 70.34
N LEU A 14 -11.90 -50.08 70.50
CA LEU A 14 -12.70 -49.59 69.36
C LEU A 14 -11.91 -48.61 68.47
N PHE A 15 -11.08 -47.77 69.08
CA PHE A 15 -10.23 -46.83 68.35
C PHE A 15 -9.11 -47.54 67.59
N GLN A 16 -8.62 -48.68 68.10
CA GLN A 16 -7.68 -49.55 67.38
C GLN A 16 -8.35 -50.31 66.23
N GLU A 17 -9.59 -50.77 66.38
CA GLU A 17 -10.36 -51.37 65.27
C GLU A 17 -10.61 -50.36 64.12
N LEU A 18 -10.91 -49.11 64.45
CA LEU A 18 -11.12 -48.03 63.47
C LEU A 18 -9.83 -47.59 62.74
N HIS A 19 -8.65 -47.91 63.29
CA HIS A 19 -7.36 -47.56 62.71
C HIS A 19 -6.84 -48.57 61.68
N GLN A 20 -7.65 -49.54 61.25
CA GLN A 20 -7.28 -50.33 60.09
C GLN A 20 -7.10 -49.38 58.89
N PRO A 21 -5.88 -49.25 58.34
CA PRO A 21 -5.69 -48.48 57.13
C PRO A 21 -6.56 -49.14 56.08
N VAL A 22 -7.58 -48.44 55.59
CA VAL A 22 -8.33 -48.90 54.43
C VAL A 22 -7.31 -49.01 53.31
N GLU A 23 -6.94 -50.24 52.94
CA GLU A 23 -6.08 -50.49 51.79
C GLU A 23 -6.81 -49.96 50.56
N ILE A 24 -6.39 -48.78 50.10
CA ILE A 24 -6.91 -48.22 48.86
C ILE A 24 -6.42 -49.14 47.75
N HIS A 25 -7.34 -49.93 47.18
CA HIS A 25 -7.00 -50.78 46.05
C HIS A 25 -6.42 -49.93 44.90
N PRO A 26 -5.30 -50.34 44.30
CA PRO A 26 -4.75 -49.67 43.12
C PRO A 26 -5.80 -49.71 42.00
N GLY A 27 -6.25 -48.54 41.53
CA GLY A 27 -7.31 -48.40 40.54
C GLY A 27 -8.61 -47.75 41.03
N VAL A 28 -8.78 -47.51 42.33
CA VAL A 28 -9.97 -46.79 42.85
C VAL A 28 -9.95 -45.33 42.41
N GLU A 29 -8.77 -44.71 42.39
CA GLU A 29 -8.58 -43.34 41.91
C GLU A 29 -8.92 -43.24 40.42
N GLU A 30 -8.40 -44.14 39.58
CA GLU A 30 -8.71 -44.16 38.15
C GLU A 30 -10.20 -44.33 37.88
N ARG A 31 -10.88 -45.21 38.64
CA ARG A 31 -12.33 -45.40 38.51
C ARG A 31 -13.11 -44.15 38.92
N LEU A 32 -12.68 -43.45 39.97
CA LEU A 32 -13.30 -42.20 40.42
C LEU A 32 -13.10 -41.08 39.39
N VAL A 33 -11.87 -40.91 38.91
CA VAL A 33 -11.54 -39.93 37.86
C VAL A 33 -12.36 -40.21 36.61
N GLN A 34 -12.47 -41.48 36.19
CA GLN A 34 -13.24 -41.83 35.01
C GLN A 34 -14.75 -41.62 35.20
N LYS A 35 -15.28 -41.91 36.39
CA LYS A 35 -16.68 -41.65 36.71
C LYS A 35 -16.99 -40.16 36.73
N LEU A 36 -16.10 -39.33 37.27
CA LEU A 36 -16.24 -37.87 37.30
C LEU A 36 -16.12 -37.22 35.91
N LYS A 37 -15.30 -37.80 35.02
CA LYS A 37 -15.28 -37.41 33.60
C LYS A 37 -16.58 -37.79 32.89
N ASN A 38 -17.06 -39.01 33.10
CA ASN A 38 -18.30 -39.50 32.48
C ASN A 38 -19.56 -38.75 32.96
N THR A 39 -19.58 -38.26 34.20
CA THR A 39 -20.65 -37.41 34.73
C THR A 39 -20.47 -35.92 34.39
N GLY A 40 -19.42 -35.56 33.63
CA GLY A 40 -19.19 -34.19 33.16
C GLY A 40 -18.73 -33.21 34.24
N LEU A 41 -18.39 -33.68 35.45
CA LEU A 41 -17.94 -32.84 36.56
C LEU A 41 -16.48 -32.36 36.40
N ILE A 42 -15.68 -33.04 35.58
CA ILE A 42 -14.29 -32.65 35.30
C ILE A 42 -14.05 -32.62 33.77
N LYS A 43 -13.55 -31.49 33.24
CA LYS A 43 -13.20 -31.31 31.82
C LYS A 43 -11.74 -31.67 31.56
N ASP A 44 -11.47 -32.29 30.40
CA ASP A 44 -10.11 -32.64 29.97
C ASP A 44 -9.28 -31.39 29.64
N THR A 45 -8.12 -31.27 30.29
CA THR A 45 -7.16 -30.15 30.17
C THR A 45 -6.38 -30.12 28.85
N LYS A 46 -6.71 -30.98 27.87
CA LYS A 46 -6.01 -31.08 26.57
C LYS A 46 -6.35 -29.94 25.59
N SER A 47 -7.37 -29.12 25.88
CA SER A 47 -7.86 -28.05 25.00
C SER A 47 -6.89 -26.85 24.86
N LYS A 48 -6.08 -26.54 25.88
CA LYS A 48 -5.20 -25.34 25.83
C LYS A 48 -4.01 -25.46 24.89
N LEU A 49 -3.39 -26.65 24.77
CA LEU A 49 -2.21 -26.83 23.92
C LEU A 49 -2.57 -26.79 22.42
N MET A 50 -3.73 -27.35 22.06
CA MET A 50 -4.23 -27.40 20.69
C MET A 50 -4.61 -26.01 20.16
N ASN A 51 -5.08 -25.11 21.03
CA ASN A 51 -5.40 -23.73 20.62
C ASN A 51 -4.14 -22.88 20.38
N TRP A 52 -3.03 -23.17 21.06
CA TRP A 52 -1.77 -22.43 20.86
C TRP A 52 -1.06 -22.84 19.56
N THR A 53 -1.07 -24.13 19.21
CA THR A 53 -0.49 -24.61 17.95
C THR A 53 -1.26 -24.13 16.72
N ILE A 54 -2.59 -24.04 16.80
CA ILE A 54 -3.42 -23.44 15.74
C ILE A 54 -3.08 -21.96 15.55
N GLY A 55 -2.87 -21.22 16.64
CA GLY A 55 -2.48 -19.80 16.57
C GLY A 55 -1.14 -19.57 15.87
N ILE A 56 -0.13 -20.40 16.17
CA ILE A 56 1.19 -20.32 15.52
C ILE A 56 1.10 -20.68 14.03
N ALA A 57 0.37 -21.74 13.68
CA ALA A 57 0.21 -22.15 12.28
C ALA A 57 -0.49 -21.06 11.45
N ALA A 58 -1.52 -20.41 11.98
CA ALA A 58 -2.20 -19.30 11.33
C ALA A 58 -1.28 -18.08 11.13
N ALA A 59 -0.47 -17.74 12.13
CA ALA A 59 0.50 -16.64 12.02
C ALA A 59 1.56 -16.92 10.94
N VAL A 60 2.12 -18.14 10.90
CA VAL A 60 3.09 -18.55 9.88
C VAL A 60 2.46 -18.52 8.48
N ALA A 61 1.22 -19.00 8.34
CA ALA A 61 0.50 -18.96 7.08
C ALA A 61 0.24 -17.52 6.60
N LEU A 62 -0.20 -16.63 7.49
CA LEU A 62 -0.39 -15.20 7.17
C LEU A 62 0.93 -14.52 6.79
N LEU A 63 2.02 -14.81 7.50
CA LEU A 63 3.34 -14.24 7.23
C LEU A 63 3.90 -14.77 5.90
N ALA A 64 3.74 -16.06 5.60
CA ALA A 64 4.14 -16.66 4.32
C ALA A 64 3.32 -16.10 3.15
N THR A 65 2.01 -15.96 3.32
CA THR A 65 1.11 -15.39 2.29
C THR A 65 1.43 -13.90 2.07
N GLY A 66 1.66 -13.15 3.14
CA GLY A 66 2.06 -11.75 3.06
C GLY A 66 3.45 -11.56 2.44
N ALA A 67 4.41 -12.43 2.75
CA ALA A 67 5.74 -12.41 2.13
C ALA A 67 5.70 -12.81 0.64
N PHE A 68 4.85 -13.77 0.29
CA PHE A 68 4.64 -14.19 -1.10
C PHE A 68 3.95 -13.09 -1.93
N MET A 69 2.84 -12.53 -1.43
CA MET A 69 2.18 -11.37 -2.07
C MET A 69 3.11 -10.14 -2.11
N GLY A 70 3.85 -9.87 -1.04
CA GLY A 70 4.80 -8.77 -0.97
C GLY A 70 5.91 -8.89 -2.02
N ARG A 71 6.49 -10.09 -2.19
CA ARG A 71 7.46 -10.34 -3.27
C ARG A 71 6.84 -10.22 -4.66
N TYR A 72 5.60 -10.64 -4.84
CA TYR A 72 4.90 -10.53 -6.13
C TYR A 72 4.57 -9.07 -6.49
N LEU A 73 4.21 -8.25 -5.51
CA LEU A 73 3.88 -6.83 -5.70
C LEU A 73 5.12 -5.93 -5.81
N ILE A 74 6.21 -6.24 -5.07
CA ILE A 74 7.45 -5.46 -5.10
C ILE A 74 8.26 -5.73 -6.39
N ASN A 75 8.09 -6.90 -7.03
CA ASN A 75 8.76 -7.25 -8.28
C ASN A 75 8.09 -6.67 -9.56
N VAL A 76 7.11 -5.76 -9.45
CA VAL A 76 6.45 -5.13 -10.63
C VAL A 76 7.06 -3.77 -11.02
N ALA A 77 8.30 -3.46 -10.60
CA ALA A 77 9.01 -2.31 -11.17
C ALA A 77 10.41 -2.63 -11.72
N PRO A 78 10.57 -3.58 -12.66
CA PRO A 78 11.64 -3.48 -13.64
C PRO A 78 11.10 -2.66 -14.83
N ASN A 79 11.66 -1.45 -15.02
CA ASN A 79 11.35 -0.52 -16.11
C ASN A 79 9.94 0.10 -16.03
N ALA A 80 9.76 1.10 -15.16
CA ALA A 80 8.65 2.01 -15.32
C ALA A 80 8.83 2.74 -16.67
N GLU A 81 8.11 2.28 -17.69
CA GLU A 81 7.95 3.01 -18.94
C GLU A 81 7.63 4.47 -18.60
N PRO A 82 8.37 5.44 -19.14
CA PRO A 82 8.20 6.83 -18.75
C PRO A 82 6.76 7.28 -18.96
N SER A 83 6.27 8.11 -18.04
CA SER A 83 4.89 8.59 -18.06
C SER A 83 4.58 9.45 -19.28
N TYR A 84 5.62 10.02 -19.91
CA TYR A 84 5.56 10.84 -21.12
C TYR A 84 6.74 10.49 -22.03
N ASN A 85 6.56 10.61 -23.34
CA ASN A 85 7.60 10.38 -24.34
C ASN A 85 7.75 11.53 -25.35
N TYR A 86 6.87 12.55 -25.29
CA TYR A 86 7.00 13.76 -26.09
C TYR A 86 6.74 15.04 -25.27
N MET A 87 7.30 16.15 -25.75
CA MET A 87 7.08 17.51 -25.26
C MET A 87 6.70 18.44 -26.41
N LEU A 88 5.75 19.33 -26.13
CA LEU A 88 5.40 20.48 -26.96
C LEU A 88 5.93 21.73 -26.25
N VAL A 89 6.83 22.47 -26.87
CA VAL A 89 7.30 23.77 -26.36
C VAL A 89 6.55 24.88 -27.10
N LEU A 90 5.88 25.75 -26.34
CA LEU A 90 5.03 26.80 -26.88
C LEU A 90 5.81 28.11 -26.91
N TYR A 91 6.08 28.59 -28.12
CA TYR A 91 6.79 29.83 -28.36
C TYR A 91 5.84 30.94 -28.74
N GLU A 92 5.99 32.07 -28.04
CA GLU A 92 5.25 33.29 -28.29
C GLU A 92 6.18 34.29 -28.99
N ASP A 93 5.82 34.68 -30.21
CA ASP A 93 6.50 35.75 -30.95
C ASP A 93 5.60 36.99 -31.07
N GLU A 94 6.00 37.96 -31.88
CA GLU A 94 5.24 39.21 -32.08
C GLU A 94 3.85 38.98 -32.69
N ALA A 95 3.63 37.86 -33.39
CA ALA A 95 2.33 37.50 -33.93
C ALA A 95 1.41 36.87 -32.88
N PHE A 96 1.95 36.45 -31.73
CA PHE A 96 1.16 35.89 -30.65
C PHE A 96 0.26 36.96 -30.01
N SER A 97 -1.04 36.82 -30.22
CA SER A 97 -2.04 37.76 -29.71
C SER A 97 -3.19 37.02 -29.06
N VAL A 98 -3.35 37.25 -27.76
CA VAL A 98 -4.45 36.70 -26.97
C VAL A 98 -5.39 37.82 -26.55
N GLY A 99 -6.69 37.55 -26.65
CA GLY A 99 -7.73 38.46 -26.20
C GLY A 99 -8.01 38.29 -24.72
N ASP A 100 -9.18 37.74 -24.41
CA ASP A 100 -9.62 37.48 -23.04
C ASP A 100 -8.88 36.27 -22.42
N PRO A 101 -8.18 36.44 -21.27
CA PRO A 101 -7.49 35.35 -20.58
C PRO A 101 -8.41 34.18 -20.15
N GLU A 102 -9.67 34.44 -19.80
CA GLU A 102 -10.59 33.39 -19.39
C GLU A 102 -11.00 32.51 -20.59
N ALA A 103 -11.34 33.15 -21.71
CA ALA A 103 -11.59 32.45 -22.97
C ALA A 103 -10.38 31.61 -23.41
N LEU A 104 -9.16 32.13 -23.26
CA LEU A 104 -7.92 31.42 -23.56
C LEU A 104 -7.80 30.14 -22.73
N PHE A 105 -7.92 30.26 -21.40
CA PHE A 105 -7.83 29.11 -20.48
C PHE A 105 -8.86 28.03 -20.81
N ASN A 106 -10.10 28.43 -21.11
CA ASN A 106 -11.16 27.52 -21.47
C ASN A 106 -10.88 26.77 -22.79
N GLU A 107 -10.32 27.46 -23.79
CA GLU A 107 -9.98 26.85 -25.08
C GLU A 107 -8.86 25.81 -24.95
N TYR A 108 -7.80 26.13 -24.20
CA TYR A 108 -6.74 25.16 -23.89
C TYR A 108 -7.26 23.97 -23.08
N SER A 109 -8.07 24.22 -22.06
CA SER A 109 -8.65 23.16 -21.22
C SER A 109 -9.54 22.22 -22.03
N ALA A 110 -10.37 22.77 -22.92
CA ALA A 110 -11.20 21.99 -23.82
C ALA A 110 -10.37 21.13 -24.79
N TRP A 111 -9.31 21.71 -25.38
CA TRP A 111 -8.39 20.97 -26.24
C TRP A 111 -7.69 19.82 -25.49
N MET A 112 -7.15 20.07 -24.29
CA MET A 112 -6.53 18.99 -23.49
C MET A 112 -7.54 17.89 -23.15
N GLN A 113 -8.79 18.26 -22.82
CA GLN A 113 -9.83 17.28 -22.54
C GLN A 113 -10.15 16.42 -23.77
N GLN A 114 -10.16 17.00 -24.98
CA GLN A 114 -10.33 16.24 -26.22
C GLN A 114 -9.18 15.27 -26.46
N VAL A 115 -7.94 15.68 -26.19
CA VAL A 115 -6.75 14.81 -26.26
C VAL A 115 -6.88 13.65 -25.26
N TYR A 116 -7.28 13.94 -24.02
CA TYR A 116 -7.51 12.93 -23.00
C TYR A 116 -8.62 11.93 -23.38
N GLN A 117 -9.72 12.41 -23.97
CA GLN A 117 -10.81 11.55 -24.46
C GLN A 117 -10.38 10.60 -25.60
N LYS A 118 -9.32 10.93 -26.34
CA LYS A 118 -8.69 10.04 -27.33
C LYS A 118 -7.79 8.97 -26.67
N GLY A 119 -7.70 8.94 -25.34
CA GLY A 119 -6.89 8.00 -24.58
C GLY A 119 -5.42 8.41 -24.44
N ILE A 120 -5.09 9.65 -24.75
CA ILE A 120 -3.72 10.18 -24.75
C ILE A 120 -3.47 10.90 -23.43
N THR A 121 -2.45 10.48 -22.70
CA THR A 121 -2.02 11.18 -21.48
C THR A 121 -1.38 12.49 -21.88
N ILE A 122 -1.88 13.60 -21.34
CA ILE A 122 -1.35 14.96 -21.56
C ILE A 122 -1.36 15.72 -20.24
N ASP A 123 -0.32 16.53 -20.03
CA ASP A 123 -0.18 17.47 -18.92
C ASP A 123 0.57 18.71 -19.42
N GLY A 124 0.45 19.84 -18.73
CA GLY A 124 1.09 21.08 -19.17
C GLY A 124 0.96 22.23 -18.19
N GLN A 125 1.77 23.26 -18.44
CA GLN A 125 1.89 24.39 -17.53
C GLN A 125 2.27 25.66 -18.29
N GLU A 126 1.60 26.76 -17.94
CA GLU A 126 1.98 28.11 -18.36
C GLU A 126 3.25 28.56 -17.63
N MET A 127 4.13 29.23 -18.36
CA MET A 127 5.37 29.80 -17.85
C MET A 127 5.24 31.31 -17.62
N LYS A 128 5.97 31.81 -16.63
CA LYS A 128 6.09 33.26 -16.43
C LYS A 128 6.85 33.89 -17.61
N PRO A 129 6.55 35.16 -17.97
CA PRO A 129 7.24 35.83 -19.08
C PRO A 129 8.76 35.99 -18.91
N VAL A 130 9.24 36.05 -17.67
CA VAL A 130 10.66 36.30 -17.38
C VAL A 130 11.42 34.98 -17.42
N SER A 131 12.47 34.95 -18.23
CA SER A 131 13.41 33.83 -18.33
C SER A 131 14.85 34.35 -18.46
N VAL A 132 15.83 33.46 -18.34
CA VAL A 132 17.25 33.79 -18.48
C VAL A 132 17.98 32.58 -19.05
N ILE A 133 18.83 32.81 -20.03
CA ILE A 133 19.82 31.84 -20.50
C ILE A 133 21.09 32.05 -19.68
N ILE A 134 21.67 30.95 -19.21
CA ILE A 134 22.94 30.92 -18.47
C ILE A 134 23.93 30.12 -19.31
N GLU A 135 25.00 30.77 -19.74
CA GLU A 135 26.09 30.17 -20.52
C GLU A 135 27.16 29.55 -19.61
N ALA A 136 28.01 28.70 -20.16
CA ALA A 136 29.03 27.94 -19.41
C ALA A 136 30.00 28.85 -18.62
N GLU A 137 30.30 30.03 -19.14
CA GLU A 137 31.18 31.03 -18.53
C GLU A 137 30.44 31.99 -17.56
N GLY A 138 29.18 31.70 -17.22
CA GLY A 138 28.38 32.48 -16.28
C GLY A 138 27.84 33.79 -16.86
N GLN A 139 27.95 33.98 -18.18
CA GLN A 139 27.26 35.06 -18.89
C GLN A 139 25.77 34.72 -18.97
N ASN A 140 24.93 35.71 -18.72
CA ASN A 140 23.49 35.52 -18.77
C ASN A 140 22.86 36.53 -19.71
N HIS A 141 21.89 36.09 -20.51
CA HIS A 141 21.13 36.96 -21.39
C HIS A 141 19.67 36.52 -21.47
N GLN A 142 18.83 37.37 -22.06
CA GLN A 142 17.45 37.01 -22.37
C GLN A 142 17.42 36.09 -23.59
N PRO A 143 16.51 35.10 -23.65
CA PRO A 143 16.34 34.28 -24.84
C PRO A 143 15.76 35.09 -26.00
N ASP A 144 16.14 34.73 -27.23
CA ASP A 144 15.60 35.35 -28.45
C ASP A 144 14.11 35.04 -28.68
N LYS A 145 13.65 33.90 -28.14
CA LYS A 145 12.26 33.45 -28.22
C LYS A 145 11.68 33.28 -26.82
N LYS A 146 10.50 33.84 -26.61
CA LYS A 146 9.76 33.67 -25.36
C LYS A 146 9.08 32.30 -25.35
N VAL A 147 9.33 31.52 -24.30
CA VAL A 147 8.56 30.29 -24.02
C VAL A 147 7.38 30.65 -23.14
N GLY A 148 6.17 30.49 -23.67
CA GLY A 148 4.92 30.78 -22.96
C GLY A 148 4.42 29.61 -22.12
N GLY A 149 4.78 28.38 -22.50
CA GLY A 149 4.31 27.18 -21.82
C GLY A 149 4.88 25.91 -22.41
N TYR A 150 4.46 24.78 -21.87
CA TYR A 150 4.74 23.47 -22.43
C TYR A 150 3.59 22.50 -22.19
N PHE A 151 3.53 21.48 -23.03
CA PHE A 151 2.80 20.24 -22.75
C PHE A 151 3.75 19.05 -22.80
N VAL A 152 3.48 18.03 -22.00
CA VAL A 152 4.09 16.70 -22.09
C VAL A 152 3.00 15.69 -22.36
N LEU A 153 3.27 14.73 -23.23
CA LEU A 153 2.28 13.72 -23.58
C LEU A 153 2.89 12.34 -23.82
N LYS A 154 2.03 11.33 -23.68
CA LYS A 154 2.33 9.94 -24.01
C LYS A 154 1.57 9.54 -25.27
N ALA A 155 2.29 9.41 -26.38
CA ALA A 155 1.74 9.05 -27.69
C ALA A 155 2.49 7.87 -28.31
N SER A 156 1.90 7.26 -29.31
CA SER A 156 2.45 6.10 -30.03
C SER A 156 3.49 6.47 -31.08
N SER A 157 3.47 7.70 -31.58
CA SER A 157 4.35 8.16 -32.66
C SER A 157 4.45 9.69 -32.72
N LEU A 158 5.53 10.17 -33.35
CA LEU A 158 5.71 11.59 -33.64
C LEU A 158 4.56 12.16 -34.51
N ASP A 159 4.05 11.41 -35.49
CA ASP A 159 2.96 11.85 -36.36
C ASP A 159 1.65 12.09 -35.58
N GLU A 160 1.35 11.25 -34.60
CA GLU A 160 0.21 11.43 -33.69
C GLU A 160 0.36 12.73 -32.89
N VAL A 161 1.57 12.99 -32.37
CA VAL A 161 1.87 14.24 -31.64
C VAL A 161 1.76 15.47 -32.54
N ILE A 162 2.25 15.39 -33.78
CA ILE A 162 2.14 16.48 -34.75
C ILE A 162 0.67 16.78 -35.05
N ALA A 163 -0.18 15.75 -35.19
CA ALA A 163 -1.62 15.94 -35.40
C ALA A 163 -2.27 16.66 -34.20
N ILE A 164 -1.93 16.26 -32.97
CA ILE A 164 -2.41 16.90 -31.74
C ILE A 164 -1.95 18.36 -31.65
N ALA A 165 -0.67 18.62 -31.95
CA ALA A 165 -0.08 19.95 -31.92
C ALA A 165 -0.72 20.89 -32.96
N LYS A 166 -1.06 20.39 -34.15
CA LYS A 166 -1.76 21.16 -35.20
C LYS A 166 -3.16 21.61 -34.79
N ASP A 167 -3.83 20.84 -33.93
CA ASP A 167 -5.14 21.19 -33.36
C ASP A 167 -5.05 22.10 -32.13
N SER A 168 -3.83 22.45 -31.67
CA SER A 168 -3.64 23.26 -30.46
C SER A 168 -4.12 24.71 -30.66
N PRO A 169 -4.85 25.28 -29.69
CA PRO A 169 -5.23 26.69 -29.69
C PRO A 169 -4.03 27.63 -29.83
N HIS A 170 -2.85 27.22 -29.39
CA HIS A 170 -1.64 28.04 -29.47
C HIS A 170 -1.34 28.54 -30.89
N LEU A 171 -1.52 27.67 -31.91
CA LEU A 171 -1.29 28.04 -33.30
C LEU A 171 -2.35 29.02 -33.84
N LYS A 172 -3.59 28.94 -33.34
CA LYS A 172 -4.67 29.88 -33.70
C LYS A 172 -4.35 31.31 -33.27
N TYR A 173 -3.63 31.47 -32.16
CA TYR A 173 -3.23 32.78 -31.65
C TYR A 173 -1.92 33.31 -32.27
N GLY A 174 -1.36 32.62 -33.27
CA GLY A 174 -0.12 33.03 -33.93
C GLY A 174 1.15 32.50 -33.27
N GLY A 175 1.03 31.68 -32.22
CA GLY A 175 2.18 31.04 -31.57
C GLY A 175 2.78 29.93 -32.42
N THR A 176 3.96 29.47 -32.05
CA THR A 176 4.63 28.32 -32.70
C THR A 176 4.88 27.21 -31.70
N ILE A 177 4.81 25.96 -32.17
CA ILE A 177 5.02 24.79 -31.31
C ILE A 177 6.22 24.00 -31.83
N GLU A 178 7.18 23.76 -30.96
CA GLU A 178 8.23 22.78 -31.21
C GLU A 178 7.82 21.42 -30.61
N VAL A 179 7.87 20.36 -31.43
CA VAL A 179 7.61 18.98 -31.00
C VAL A 179 8.94 18.28 -30.75
N LYS A 180 9.14 17.77 -29.54
CA LYS A 180 10.34 17.04 -29.12
C LYS A 180 9.99 15.65 -28.62
N GLU A 181 10.71 14.65 -29.10
CA GLU A 181 10.71 13.31 -28.52
C GLU A 181 11.71 13.23 -27.36
N PHE A 182 11.34 12.57 -26.28
CA PHE A 182 12.26 12.30 -25.18
C PHE A 182 13.17 11.13 -25.50
N MET A 183 14.47 11.35 -25.33
CA MET A 183 15.44 10.26 -25.32
C MET A 183 15.40 9.57 -23.95
N ILE A 184 14.88 8.34 -23.93
CA ILE A 184 14.80 7.53 -22.71
C ILE A 184 16.06 6.67 -22.66
N ARG A 185 16.90 6.89 -21.65
CA ARG A 185 18.11 6.08 -21.42
C ARG A 185 17.81 5.05 -20.34
N ASN A 186 17.89 3.78 -20.71
CA ASN A 186 17.79 2.63 -19.79
C ASN A 186 19.17 2.20 -19.30
#